data_AF-A0A4P2Q8G5-F1
#
_entry.id   AF-A0A4P2Q8G5-F1
#
_cell.length_a   1.000
_cell.length_b   1.000
_cell.length_c   1.000
_cell.angle_alpha   90.00
_cell.angle_beta   90.00
_cell.angle_gamma   90.00
#
_symmetry.space_group_name_H-M   'P 1'
#
loop_
_entity.id
_entity.type
_entity.pdbx_description
1 polymer ?
#
loop_
_entity_poly.entity_id
_entity_poly.type
_entity_poly.pdbx_seq_one_letter_code
_entity_poly.pdbx_strand_id
1 'polypeptide(L)'
;MSDMPHTPCFITSRRRAVRAALSLVLSLAPLAGALPARAAVEQLDGTTLPQPVPENEVGLVTGRGFPEHAVTLEGLFDERGEDIDPVADAGTEPGVFSPLCGFTGELVLRGGGCKVAFGWYNATASGVRPPDNEIYELIPDDPSEAFDCRDQDFCPLATMENETQPGQHTWTPRQFSAADIRSDPRYEGGLVGFALIGKMGTYCTQTKFSQRELNTVCTGCTPREPWVTTLIYPSTATPDAFYVAFEDLPVTETDWRGSQGGYQNDGDFNDFVYFITGVTCQGGGQVCDTGLKGACAVGRTGCAIDGDTECLNVLEPGEQRERCDNIDNDCDGEVDNGEGLCEDGLVCNRGSCVPVCGRGEFICDDGLVCDEGKCVEAACAGVVCEGGQVCVGGACVGGCDGVVCPANQECQLGRCVDLCAAVECGEGNVCERGVCQSHCGCRACPDGTVCTESGRCVDAGCEDKSCPEGQYCKAGSCVDACAGVVCPGNAACINGHCGEPVFIGTGATTASGGPDEGGLIPDDPGTLSTGSGDGSGSGSGSGNGGGSNGGSPVDKPDSSCACRAGATSESSPARLGALGLGLLLLASRRRRARAGA
;
A
#
# COMPACT_ATOMS: atom_id res chain seq x y z
N MET A 1 -3.93 60.91 80.10
CA MET A 1 -4.49 61.20 78.76
C MET A 1 -4.73 59.85 78.10
N SER A 2 -6.00 59.63 77.76
CA SER A 2 -6.69 58.52 77.08
C SER A 2 -5.85 57.56 76.23
N ASP A 3 -6.19 56.31 76.01
CA ASP A 3 -7.13 55.34 76.59
C ASP A 3 -6.66 53.98 76.02
N MET A 4 -6.42 52.99 76.88
CA MET A 4 -6.25 51.58 76.48
C MET A 4 -7.29 50.77 77.26
N PRO A 5 -7.95 49.78 76.64
CA PRO A 5 -8.61 48.74 77.41
C PRO A 5 -7.84 47.41 77.33
N HIS A 6 -7.51 46.91 78.53
CA HIS A 6 -7.35 45.50 78.86
C HIS A 6 -8.65 44.73 78.47
N THR A 7 -8.68 43.43 78.18
CA THR A 7 -8.46 42.25 79.07
C THR A 7 -8.88 40.96 78.28
N PRO A 8 -8.93 39.71 78.82
CA PRO A 8 -7.96 38.63 78.68
C PRO A 8 -8.47 37.34 77.97
N CYS A 9 -7.56 36.35 77.88
CA CYS A 9 -7.78 34.93 77.54
C CYS A 9 -8.92 34.22 78.27
N PHE A 10 -9.60 33.29 77.59
CA PHE A 10 -9.88 31.95 78.13
C PHE A 10 -10.03 30.90 77.00
N ILE A 11 -9.44 29.73 77.29
CA ILE A 11 -9.33 28.52 76.47
C ILE A 11 -10.65 27.74 76.50
N THR A 12 -11.10 27.18 75.38
CA THR A 12 -11.65 25.80 75.35
C THR A 12 -11.57 25.18 73.95
N SER A 13 -11.08 23.94 73.94
CA SER A 13 -10.90 23.06 72.78
C SER A 13 -12.21 22.41 72.35
N ARG A 14 -12.52 22.41 71.05
CA ARG A 14 -13.36 21.38 70.42
C ARG A 14 -12.90 21.04 69.00
N ARG A 15 -12.51 19.77 68.84
CA ARG A 15 -12.24 19.04 67.60
C ARG A 15 -13.33 19.23 66.54
N ARG A 16 -12.96 19.35 65.27
CA ARG A 16 -13.76 18.85 64.13
C ARG A 16 -12.92 18.67 62.86
N ALA A 17 -12.90 17.40 62.43
CA ALA A 17 -12.85 16.87 61.07
C ALA A 17 -11.90 17.51 60.04
N VAL A 18 -10.79 16.82 59.77
CA VAL A 18 -10.07 16.88 58.49
C VAL A 18 -10.85 16.02 57.48
N ARG A 19 -11.28 16.61 56.37
CA ARG A 19 -11.63 15.89 55.14
C ARG A 19 -10.78 16.44 54.01
N ALA A 20 -10.23 15.50 53.26
CA ALA A 20 -9.30 15.66 52.17
C ALA A 20 -9.92 16.38 50.96
N ALA A 21 -9.13 17.21 50.30
CA ALA A 21 -9.29 17.55 48.90
C ALA A 21 -7.91 17.32 48.25
N LEU A 22 -7.77 16.17 47.59
CA LEU A 22 -6.63 15.88 46.73
C LEU A 22 -7.15 16.02 45.29
N SER A 23 -6.62 17.01 44.60
CA SER A 23 -6.97 17.37 43.23
C SER A 23 -6.65 16.23 42.27
N LEU A 24 -7.63 15.84 41.48
CA LEU A 24 -7.49 14.91 40.35
C LEU A 24 -7.28 15.77 39.10
N VAL A 25 -6.02 15.96 38.68
CA VAL A 25 -5.70 16.43 37.34
C VAL A 25 -5.66 15.19 36.46
N LEU A 26 -6.72 14.97 35.69
CA LEU A 26 -6.77 13.93 34.68
C LEU A 26 -6.15 14.51 33.40
N SER A 27 -4.92 14.11 33.11
CA SER A 27 -4.24 14.35 31.85
C SER A 27 -4.97 13.62 30.73
N LEU A 28 -5.62 14.38 29.84
CA LEU A 28 -6.01 13.93 28.50
C LEU A 28 -4.73 13.83 27.66
N ALA A 29 -4.16 12.62 27.59
CA ALA A 29 -3.18 12.29 26.56
C ALA A 29 -3.93 11.89 25.29
N PRO A 30 -3.50 12.33 24.10
CA PRO A 30 -4.06 11.85 22.84
C PRO A 30 -3.79 10.34 22.73
N LEU A 31 -4.84 9.58 22.41
CA LEU A 31 -4.73 8.19 21.97
C LEU A 31 -4.08 8.22 20.59
N ALA A 32 -2.76 8.33 20.54
CA ALA A 32 -2.00 7.81 19.41
C ALA A 32 -2.32 6.31 19.34
N GLY A 33 -2.78 5.83 18.19
CA GLY A 33 -2.97 4.40 17.97
C GLY A 33 -1.66 3.70 18.29
N ALA A 34 -1.66 2.87 19.33
CA ALA A 34 -0.52 1.99 19.56
C ALA A 34 -0.50 1.02 18.38
N LEU A 35 0.50 1.16 17.50
CA LEU A 35 0.84 0.11 16.55
C LEU A 35 0.96 -1.20 17.34
N PRO A 36 0.46 -2.33 16.81
CA PRO A 36 0.65 -3.61 17.48
C PRO A 36 2.15 -3.80 17.68
N ALA A 37 2.59 -3.91 18.93
CA ALA A 37 3.97 -4.24 19.23
C ALA A 37 4.25 -5.63 18.63
N ARG A 38 4.99 -5.66 17.51
CA ARG A 38 5.45 -6.92 16.93
C ARG A 38 6.50 -7.52 17.88
N ALA A 39 6.41 -8.84 18.05
CA ALA A 39 7.40 -9.56 18.84
C ALA A 39 8.63 -9.77 17.96
N ALA A 40 9.82 -9.45 18.49
CA ALA A 40 11.07 -9.68 17.78
C ALA A 40 11.21 -11.15 17.38
N VAL A 41 11.86 -11.40 16.25
CA VAL A 41 12.14 -12.77 15.78
C VAL A 41 13.09 -13.44 16.76
N GLU A 42 12.77 -14.66 17.19
CA GLU A 42 13.61 -15.45 18.10
C GLU A 42 14.01 -16.77 17.45
N GLN A 43 15.24 -17.22 17.72
CA GLN A 43 15.61 -18.62 17.55
C GLN A 43 14.82 -19.51 18.52
N LEU A 44 14.85 -20.82 18.28
CA LEU A 44 14.12 -21.80 19.10
C LEU A 44 14.61 -21.91 20.55
N ASP A 45 15.78 -21.33 20.87
CA ASP A 45 16.30 -21.22 22.24
C ASP A 45 15.91 -19.92 22.95
N GLY A 46 15.14 -19.04 22.29
CA GLY A 46 14.73 -17.73 22.79
C GLY A 46 15.74 -16.61 22.53
N THR A 47 16.79 -16.86 21.74
CA THR A 47 17.71 -15.79 21.33
C THR A 47 17.03 -14.87 20.32
N THR A 48 16.89 -13.59 20.67
CA THR A 48 16.36 -12.55 19.78
C THR A 48 17.31 -12.29 18.60
N LEU A 49 16.77 -12.10 17.39
CA LEU A 49 17.51 -11.80 16.18
C LEU A 49 17.15 -10.42 15.62
N PRO A 50 18.06 -9.79 14.83
CA PRO A 50 19.46 -10.17 14.64
C PRO A 50 20.30 -9.92 15.90
N GLN A 51 21.45 -10.59 15.98
CA GLN A 51 22.47 -10.33 16.99
C GLN A 51 23.34 -9.11 16.59
N PRO A 52 24.03 -8.45 17.54
CA PRO A 52 24.96 -7.39 17.18
C PRO A 52 26.14 -7.91 16.36
N VAL A 53 26.56 -7.13 15.36
CA VAL A 53 27.73 -7.42 14.54
C VAL A 53 28.99 -7.57 15.42
N PRO A 54 29.79 -8.63 15.28
CA PRO A 54 30.98 -8.86 16.10
C PRO A 54 32.04 -7.74 16.00
N GLU A 55 32.70 -7.41 17.12
CA GLU A 55 33.75 -6.36 17.16
C GLU A 55 34.90 -6.59 16.18
N ASN A 56 35.24 -7.85 15.88
CA ASN A 56 36.28 -8.18 14.91
C ASN A 56 35.88 -7.78 13.49
N GLU A 57 34.61 -7.86 13.15
CA GLU A 57 34.10 -7.48 11.83
C GLU A 57 34.04 -5.96 11.69
N VAL A 58 33.49 -5.28 12.69
CA VAL A 58 33.53 -3.81 12.77
C VAL A 58 34.98 -3.30 12.69
N GLY A 59 35.91 -3.98 13.36
CA GLY A 59 37.34 -3.67 13.30
C GLY A 59 37.96 -3.84 11.90
N LEU A 60 37.50 -4.81 11.11
CA LEU A 60 37.94 -5.00 9.73
C LEU A 60 37.43 -3.89 8.81
N VAL A 61 36.17 -3.48 8.97
CA VAL A 61 35.51 -2.43 8.19
C VAL A 61 36.14 -1.06 8.48
N THR A 62 36.27 -0.71 9.77
CA THR A 62 36.92 0.53 10.20
C THR A 62 38.40 0.58 9.83
N GLY A 63 39.10 -0.54 9.89
CA GLY A 63 40.49 -0.67 9.42
C GLY A 63 40.66 -0.38 7.92
N ARG A 64 39.58 -0.50 7.13
CA ARG A 64 39.52 -0.15 5.69
C ARG A 64 38.99 1.27 5.44
N GLY A 65 38.81 2.08 6.50
CA GLY A 65 38.44 3.49 6.37
C GLY A 65 36.95 3.78 6.22
N PHE A 66 36.10 2.78 6.46
CA PHE A 66 34.65 2.92 6.51
C PHE A 66 34.17 3.22 7.95
N PRO A 67 33.00 3.84 8.12
CA PRO A 67 32.43 4.02 9.44
C PRO A 67 31.94 2.68 10.02
N GLU A 68 31.79 2.60 11.34
CA GLU A 68 31.35 1.38 12.04
C GLU A 68 29.99 0.87 11.54
N HIS A 69 29.08 1.77 11.21
CA HIS A 69 27.73 1.44 10.73
C HIS A 69 27.70 0.93 9.28
N ALA A 70 28.79 1.01 8.52
CA ALA A 70 28.82 0.57 7.11
C ALA A 70 28.63 -0.95 6.92
N VAL A 71 28.62 -1.71 8.03
CA VAL A 71 28.48 -3.16 8.04
C VAL A 71 27.29 -3.62 8.90
N THR A 72 26.48 -2.71 9.44
CA THR A 72 25.32 -3.08 10.26
C THR A 72 24.03 -2.97 9.46
N LEU A 73 23.00 -3.75 9.84
CA LEU A 73 21.66 -3.59 9.28
C LEU A 73 21.07 -2.20 9.57
N GLU A 74 21.29 -1.69 10.79
CA GLU A 74 20.89 -0.33 11.18
C GLU A 74 21.51 0.72 10.24
N GLY A 75 22.82 0.64 9.99
CA GLY A 75 23.50 1.57 9.09
C GLY A 75 23.06 1.42 7.64
N LEU A 76 22.75 0.21 7.17
CA LEU A 76 22.15 -0.01 5.85
C LEU A 76 20.80 0.73 5.73
N PHE A 77 19.93 0.57 6.71
CA PHE A 77 18.60 1.17 6.70
C PHE A 77 18.68 2.70 6.78
N ASP A 78 19.52 3.24 7.67
CA ASP A 78 19.77 4.68 7.81
C ASP A 78 20.24 5.32 6.49
N GLU A 79 21.24 4.72 5.83
CA GLU A 79 21.83 5.25 4.59
C GLU A 79 20.85 5.20 3.40
N ARG A 80 19.84 4.35 3.49
CA ARG A 80 18.77 4.23 2.50
C ARG A 80 17.51 5.02 2.87
N GLY A 81 17.53 5.74 3.98
CA GLY A 81 16.41 6.57 4.46
C GLY A 81 15.22 5.75 4.94
N GLU A 82 15.46 4.52 5.39
CA GLU A 82 14.44 3.62 5.94
C GLU A 82 14.21 3.93 7.43
N ASP A 83 12.95 3.93 7.86
CA ASP A 83 12.55 3.90 9.27
C ASP A 83 12.29 2.44 9.68
N ILE A 84 13.34 1.65 9.86
CA ILE A 84 13.28 0.22 10.20
C ILE A 84 14.18 -0.05 11.41
N ASP A 85 13.61 -0.60 12.49
CA ASP A 85 14.37 -1.16 13.60
C ASP A 85 14.78 -2.61 13.26
N PRO A 86 16.09 -2.93 13.19
CA PRO A 86 16.54 -4.25 12.75
C PRO A 86 16.01 -5.43 13.58
N VAL A 87 15.65 -5.21 14.85
CA VAL A 87 15.15 -6.23 15.77
C VAL A 87 13.63 -6.24 15.84
N ALA A 88 13.01 -5.06 15.97
CA ALA A 88 11.57 -4.95 16.17
C ALA A 88 10.78 -5.24 14.88
N ASP A 89 11.34 -4.87 13.72
CA ASP A 89 10.70 -5.00 12.41
C ASP A 89 11.16 -6.22 11.63
N ALA A 90 11.99 -7.08 12.25
CA ALA A 90 12.42 -8.33 11.64
C ALA A 90 11.24 -9.27 11.38
N GLY A 91 11.26 -9.89 10.21
CA GLY A 91 10.32 -10.92 9.77
C GLY A 91 11.00 -12.16 9.23
N THR A 92 10.21 -13.20 8.93
CA THR A 92 10.67 -14.38 8.19
C THR A 92 9.85 -14.63 6.92
N GLU A 93 8.93 -13.72 6.60
CA GLU A 93 8.05 -13.78 5.44
C GLU A 93 7.99 -12.40 4.76
N PRO A 94 7.66 -12.32 3.45
CA PRO A 94 7.31 -13.43 2.57
C PRO A 94 8.52 -14.27 2.13
N GLY A 95 8.43 -15.59 2.30
CA GLY A 95 9.46 -16.53 1.84
C GLY A 95 9.43 -16.78 0.33
N VAL A 96 8.37 -16.36 -0.37
CA VAL A 96 8.15 -16.58 -1.81
C VAL A 96 7.69 -15.30 -2.51
N PHE A 97 8.04 -15.20 -3.79
CA PHE A 97 7.92 -14.01 -4.61
C PHE A 97 7.30 -14.37 -5.97
N SER A 98 6.47 -13.50 -6.52
CA SER A 98 5.91 -13.70 -7.86
C SER A 98 6.84 -13.09 -8.91
N PRO A 99 7.54 -13.88 -9.75
CA PRO A 99 8.30 -13.34 -10.87
C PRO A 99 7.39 -13.03 -12.05
N LEU A 100 6.06 -13.11 -11.91
CA LEU A 100 5.13 -12.63 -12.92
C LEU A 100 5.17 -11.09 -12.97
N CYS A 101 5.48 -10.42 -11.87
CA CYS A 101 5.78 -8.98 -11.78
C CYS A 101 7.18 -8.62 -12.23
N GLY A 102 7.36 -7.38 -12.68
CA GLY A 102 8.67 -6.83 -13.07
C GLY A 102 9.55 -6.48 -11.88
N PHE A 103 9.67 -7.36 -10.88
CA PHE A 103 10.56 -7.08 -9.75
C PHE A 103 12.01 -6.99 -10.25
N THR A 104 12.79 -6.17 -9.55
CA THR A 104 14.24 -6.14 -9.66
C THR A 104 14.85 -6.40 -8.30
N GLY A 105 16.08 -6.87 -8.25
CA GLY A 105 16.80 -6.96 -7.00
C GLY A 105 18.30 -6.84 -7.16
N GLU A 106 18.94 -6.45 -6.08
CA GLU A 106 20.38 -6.24 -6.00
C GLU A 106 20.90 -6.61 -4.61
N LEU A 107 22.19 -6.92 -4.52
CA LEU A 107 22.88 -7.08 -3.25
C LEU A 107 23.22 -5.69 -2.69
N VAL A 108 22.74 -5.40 -1.48
CA VAL A 108 22.85 -4.09 -0.81
C VAL A 108 23.61 -4.12 0.51
N LEU A 109 23.94 -5.30 1.05
CA LEU A 109 24.91 -5.44 2.14
C LEU A 109 25.67 -6.75 2.03
N ARG A 110 26.97 -6.68 2.31
CA ARG A 110 27.84 -7.85 2.43
C ARG A 110 28.88 -7.68 3.53
N GLY A 111 28.57 -8.18 4.73
CA GLY A 111 29.47 -8.25 5.90
C GLY A 111 30.43 -9.45 5.89
N GLY A 112 30.00 -10.55 5.25
CA GLY A 112 30.68 -11.84 5.28
C GLY A 112 31.78 -12.03 4.24
N GLY A 113 32.80 -12.81 4.62
CA GLY A 113 33.88 -13.23 3.73
C GLY A 113 33.49 -14.35 2.75
N CYS A 114 32.30 -14.91 2.87
CA CYS A 114 31.83 -16.01 2.04
C CYS A 114 31.74 -15.62 0.56
N LYS A 115 32.12 -16.56 -0.32
CA LYS A 115 31.97 -16.44 -1.78
C LYS A 115 30.95 -17.50 -2.22
N VAL A 116 29.68 -17.12 -2.14
CA VAL A 116 28.52 -17.95 -2.41
C VAL A 116 27.62 -17.24 -3.41
N ALA A 117 26.96 -18.03 -4.26
CA ALA A 117 26.04 -17.51 -5.26
C ALA A 117 24.66 -17.28 -4.64
N PHE A 118 23.84 -16.47 -5.30
CA PHE A 118 22.44 -16.27 -4.98
C PHE A 118 21.57 -16.66 -6.16
N GLY A 119 20.49 -17.37 -5.89
CA GLY A 119 19.63 -17.92 -6.92
C GLY A 119 18.18 -18.07 -6.51
N TRP A 120 17.39 -18.59 -7.44
CA TRP A 120 15.96 -18.81 -7.30
C TRP A 120 15.61 -20.31 -7.46
N TYR A 121 14.45 -20.71 -6.93
CA TYR A 121 13.87 -22.03 -7.14
C TYR A 121 12.35 -21.93 -7.29
N ASN A 122 11.74 -22.88 -7.99
CA ASN A 122 10.27 -22.96 -8.08
C ASN A 122 9.71 -23.33 -6.70
N ALA A 123 8.88 -22.45 -6.12
CA ALA A 123 8.27 -22.70 -4.83
C ALA A 123 7.15 -23.74 -4.97
N THR A 124 7.10 -24.70 -4.05
CA THR A 124 6.07 -25.75 -4.05
C THR A 124 5.17 -25.62 -2.83
N ALA A 125 3.86 -25.81 -3.01
CA ALA A 125 2.90 -25.83 -1.90
C ALA A 125 3.17 -26.95 -0.87
N SER A 126 3.99 -27.95 -1.24
CA SER A 126 4.36 -29.05 -0.36
C SER A 126 5.45 -28.72 0.66
N GLY A 127 6.13 -27.57 0.56
CA GLY A 127 7.22 -27.19 1.47
C GLY A 127 8.41 -28.16 1.41
N VAL A 128 8.63 -28.82 0.27
CA VAL A 128 9.74 -29.76 0.08
C VAL A 128 10.95 -28.97 -0.40
N ARG A 129 12.07 -29.11 0.32
CA ARG A 129 13.34 -28.48 -0.06
C ARG A 129 13.75 -28.95 -1.47
N PRO A 130 13.97 -28.04 -2.44
CA PRO A 130 14.46 -28.42 -3.75
C PRO A 130 15.90 -28.95 -3.63
N PRO A 131 16.29 -29.95 -4.45
CA PRO A 131 17.67 -30.34 -4.61
C PRO A 131 18.55 -29.14 -4.98
N ASP A 132 19.81 -29.11 -4.52
CA ASP A 132 20.70 -27.96 -4.79
C ASP A 132 20.93 -27.72 -6.30
N ASN A 133 20.77 -28.73 -7.16
CA ASN A 133 20.85 -28.60 -8.61
C ASN A 133 19.57 -28.05 -9.29
N GLU A 134 18.53 -27.77 -8.50
CA GLU A 134 17.28 -27.12 -8.92
C GLU A 134 17.19 -25.68 -8.37
N ILE A 135 18.32 -25.16 -7.89
CA ILE A 135 18.49 -23.76 -7.51
C ILE A 135 19.31 -23.08 -8.61
N TYR A 136 18.75 -22.03 -9.19
CA TYR A 136 19.25 -21.42 -10.42
C TYR A 136 19.83 -20.02 -10.12
N GLU A 137 21.09 -19.83 -10.47
CA GLU A 137 21.87 -18.63 -10.14
C GLU A 137 21.31 -17.35 -10.80
N LEU A 138 21.26 -16.27 -10.02
CA LEU A 138 20.96 -14.90 -10.44
C LEU A 138 22.19 -14.00 -10.28
N ILE A 139 22.84 -14.09 -9.11
CA ILE A 139 24.08 -13.38 -8.79
C ILE A 139 25.17 -14.44 -8.52
N PRO A 140 26.30 -14.39 -9.25
CA PRO A 140 27.37 -15.37 -9.12
C PRO A 140 28.13 -15.25 -7.80
N ASP A 141 28.92 -16.27 -7.48
CA ASP A 141 29.73 -16.32 -6.26
C ASP A 141 31.02 -15.48 -6.34
N ASP A 142 31.44 -15.08 -7.54
CA ASP A 142 32.60 -14.24 -7.79
C ASP A 142 32.28 -12.75 -7.53
N PRO A 143 32.90 -12.11 -6.53
CA PRO A 143 32.69 -10.68 -6.24
C PRO A 143 32.97 -9.73 -7.40
N SER A 144 33.85 -10.09 -8.35
CA SER A 144 34.07 -9.27 -9.55
C SER A 144 32.85 -9.24 -10.45
N GLU A 145 32.17 -10.37 -10.61
CA GLU A 145 31.01 -10.52 -11.49
C GLU A 145 29.71 -10.12 -10.80
N ALA A 146 29.64 -10.26 -9.48
CA ALA A 146 28.46 -9.95 -8.68
C ALA A 146 28.29 -8.45 -8.43
N PHE A 147 29.36 -7.66 -8.33
CA PHE A 147 29.24 -6.23 -8.02
C PHE A 147 30.43 -5.36 -8.48
N ASP A 148 31.32 -5.82 -9.38
CA ASP A 148 32.49 -5.05 -9.86
C ASP A 148 33.35 -4.47 -8.71
N CYS A 149 33.52 -5.25 -7.63
CA CYS A 149 34.34 -4.85 -6.48
C CYS A 149 35.81 -4.77 -6.88
N ARG A 150 36.39 -3.56 -6.88
CA ARG A 150 37.79 -3.34 -7.27
C ARG A 150 38.80 -4.16 -6.46
N ASP A 151 38.50 -4.44 -5.19
CA ASP A 151 39.38 -5.16 -4.28
C ASP A 151 39.13 -6.67 -4.21
N GLN A 152 38.15 -7.20 -4.95
CA GLN A 152 37.91 -8.66 -5.11
C GLN A 152 37.65 -9.43 -3.80
N ASP A 153 37.43 -8.71 -2.70
CA ASP A 153 37.45 -9.21 -1.33
C ASP A 153 36.22 -8.70 -0.57
N PHE A 154 36.23 -7.43 -0.17
CA PHE A 154 35.22 -6.83 0.70
C PHE A 154 34.83 -5.41 0.25
N CYS A 155 33.54 -5.18 0.19
CA CYS A 155 32.88 -3.97 -0.31
C CYS A 155 31.66 -3.76 0.63
N PRO A 156 31.75 -2.95 1.70
CA PRO A 156 30.71 -2.88 2.75
C PRO A 156 29.49 -2.11 2.26
N LEU A 157 28.47 -2.83 1.79
CA LEU A 157 27.49 -2.25 0.86
C LEU A 157 26.49 -1.21 1.43
N ALA A 158 26.53 -0.88 2.72
CA ALA A 158 25.67 0.16 3.28
C ALA A 158 26.08 1.58 2.82
N THR A 159 27.38 1.85 2.59
CA THR A 159 27.86 3.17 2.16
C THR A 159 28.75 3.12 0.91
N MET A 160 28.36 3.86 -0.13
CA MET A 160 29.10 3.95 -1.41
C MET A 160 30.33 4.86 -1.34
N GLU A 161 30.48 5.64 -0.27
CA GLU A 161 31.51 6.66 -0.13
C GLU A 161 32.46 6.35 1.04
N ASN A 162 33.73 6.18 0.72
CA ASN A 162 34.80 6.17 1.70
C ASN A 162 35.28 7.61 1.93
N GLU A 163 35.04 8.16 3.13
CA GLU A 163 35.46 9.52 3.50
C GLU A 163 36.99 9.70 3.57
N THR A 164 37.73 8.60 3.74
CA THR A 164 39.17 8.60 4.01
C THR A 164 40.03 8.08 2.84
N GLN A 165 39.44 7.35 1.90
CA GLN A 165 40.08 6.70 0.74
C GLN A 165 39.17 6.69 -0.51
N PRO A 166 38.83 7.87 -1.09
CA PRO A 166 37.91 7.97 -2.21
C PRO A 166 38.41 7.20 -3.45
N GLY A 167 37.53 6.40 -4.06
CA GLY A 167 37.78 5.66 -5.30
C GLY A 167 38.55 4.34 -5.18
N GLN A 168 38.94 3.93 -3.96
CA GLN A 168 39.55 2.62 -3.70
C GLN A 168 38.51 1.50 -3.63
N HIS A 169 37.33 1.77 -3.06
CA HIS A 169 36.28 0.78 -2.87
C HIS A 169 34.98 1.21 -3.58
N THR A 170 34.98 1.14 -4.91
CA THR A 170 33.76 1.34 -5.71
C THR A 170 33.21 -0.01 -6.13
N TRP A 171 31.90 -0.18 -6.08
CA TRP A 171 31.19 -1.32 -6.68
C TRP A 171 29.98 -0.81 -7.48
N THR A 172 29.44 -1.66 -8.33
CA THR A 172 28.17 -1.43 -9.03
C THR A 172 27.36 -2.70 -8.87
N PRO A 173 26.29 -2.69 -8.05
CA PRO A 173 25.54 -3.92 -7.78
C PRO A 173 25.03 -4.52 -9.08
N ARG A 174 25.21 -5.83 -9.25
CA ARG A 174 24.53 -6.55 -10.33
C ARG A 174 23.06 -6.64 -9.97
N GLN A 175 22.24 -6.09 -10.86
CA GLN A 175 20.81 -6.24 -10.81
C GLN A 175 20.41 -7.60 -11.39
N PHE A 176 19.45 -8.25 -10.75
CA PHE A 176 18.64 -9.31 -11.34
C PHE A 176 17.21 -8.84 -11.46
N SER A 177 16.44 -9.51 -12.31
CA SER A 177 15.06 -9.16 -12.58
C SER A 177 14.20 -10.40 -12.64
N ALA A 178 12.91 -10.20 -12.44
CA ALA A 178 11.94 -11.23 -12.72
C ALA A 178 11.94 -11.69 -14.19
N ALA A 179 12.41 -10.86 -15.12
CA ALA A 179 12.59 -11.25 -16.52
C ALA A 179 13.68 -12.31 -16.69
N ASP A 180 14.75 -12.26 -15.89
CA ASP A 180 15.81 -13.28 -15.88
C ASP A 180 15.23 -14.65 -15.46
N ILE A 181 14.27 -14.66 -14.54
CA ILE A 181 13.55 -15.88 -14.10
C ILE A 181 12.54 -16.32 -15.16
N ARG A 182 11.68 -15.42 -15.65
CA ARG A 182 10.63 -15.77 -16.62
C ARG A 182 11.17 -16.26 -17.96
N SER A 183 12.33 -15.76 -18.37
CA SER A 183 12.99 -16.19 -19.60
C SER A 183 13.75 -17.51 -19.46
N ASP A 184 13.96 -17.99 -18.23
CA ASP A 184 14.58 -19.27 -17.97
C ASP A 184 13.61 -20.42 -18.30
N PRO A 185 13.99 -21.39 -19.16
CA PRO A 185 13.12 -22.50 -19.54
C PRO A 185 12.75 -23.44 -18.37
N ARG A 186 13.40 -23.29 -17.21
CA ARG A 186 13.16 -24.08 -15.99
C ARG A 186 12.12 -23.44 -15.07
N TYR A 187 11.61 -22.25 -15.41
CA TYR A 187 10.55 -21.60 -14.66
C TYR A 187 9.19 -22.27 -14.92
N GLU A 188 8.49 -22.65 -13.85
CA GLU A 188 7.25 -23.44 -13.95
C GLU A 188 5.97 -22.58 -13.94
N GLY A 189 6.09 -21.24 -13.96
CA GLY A 189 4.95 -20.33 -14.03
C GLY A 189 4.31 -19.99 -12.67
N GLY A 190 4.91 -20.44 -11.56
CA GLY A 190 4.44 -20.21 -10.19
C GLY A 190 5.22 -19.13 -9.42
N LEU A 191 5.06 -19.15 -8.10
CA LEU A 191 5.92 -18.38 -7.19
C LEU A 191 7.32 -18.99 -7.15
N VAL A 192 8.31 -18.16 -6.82
CA VAL A 192 9.70 -18.58 -6.61
C VAL A 192 10.16 -18.20 -5.22
N GLY A 193 11.02 -19.01 -4.62
CA GLY A 193 11.78 -18.58 -3.46
C GLY A 193 13.22 -18.24 -3.87
N PHE A 194 13.95 -17.60 -2.97
CA PHE A 194 15.36 -17.27 -3.14
C PHE A 194 16.24 -18.09 -2.21
N ALA A 195 17.46 -18.35 -2.63
CA ALA A 195 18.42 -19.09 -1.84
C ALA A 195 19.84 -18.53 -1.96
N LEU A 196 20.53 -18.50 -0.82
CA LEU A 196 21.98 -18.38 -0.75
C LEU A 196 22.58 -19.77 -0.96
N ILE A 197 23.32 -19.96 -2.06
CA ILE A 197 23.77 -21.27 -2.52
C ILE A 197 25.09 -21.64 -1.83
N GLY A 198 25.03 -22.61 -0.92
CA GLY A 198 26.20 -23.09 -0.19
C GLY A 198 27.25 -23.71 -1.12
N LYS A 199 28.54 -23.46 -0.83
CA LYS A 199 29.66 -23.93 -1.65
C LYS A 199 30.43 -25.04 -0.95
N MET A 200 30.40 -26.24 -1.52
CA MET A 200 31.18 -27.37 -1.00
C MET A 200 32.68 -27.06 -0.98
N GLY A 201 33.35 -27.44 0.11
CA GLY A 201 34.78 -27.21 0.29
C GLY A 201 35.17 -25.83 0.85
N THR A 202 34.18 -24.97 1.14
CA THR A 202 34.38 -23.72 1.92
C THR A 202 33.84 -23.88 3.34
N TYR A 203 33.79 -22.80 4.12
CA TYR A 203 33.10 -22.76 5.42
C TYR A 203 31.61 -22.39 5.31
N CYS A 204 31.15 -21.94 4.14
CA CYS A 204 29.77 -21.54 3.84
C CYS A 204 29.11 -22.64 3.01
N THR A 205 29.00 -23.83 3.60
CA THR A 205 28.62 -25.04 2.85
C THR A 205 27.12 -25.25 2.72
N GLN A 206 26.34 -24.56 3.54
CA GLN A 206 24.92 -24.81 3.66
C GLN A 206 24.12 -23.82 2.83
N THR A 207 23.28 -24.34 1.95
CA THR A 207 22.27 -23.54 1.26
C THR A 207 21.22 -23.03 2.26
N LYS A 208 20.89 -21.75 2.18
CA LYS A 208 19.86 -21.08 2.98
C LYS A 208 18.72 -20.65 2.09
N PHE A 209 17.49 -20.79 2.57
CA PHE A 209 16.28 -20.52 1.81
C PHE A 209 15.49 -19.38 2.43
N SER A 210 14.91 -18.52 1.60
CA SER A 210 13.96 -17.48 2.02
C SER A 210 12.73 -18.05 2.71
N GLN A 211 12.27 -19.24 2.28
CA GLN A 211 11.24 -20.00 2.96
C GLN A 211 11.82 -20.70 4.20
N ARG A 212 11.43 -20.26 5.39
CA ARG A 212 11.95 -20.78 6.67
C ARG A 212 11.79 -22.29 6.77
N GLU A 213 10.67 -22.84 6.32
CA GLU A 213 10.34 -24.27 6.35
C GLU A 213 11.32 -25.18 5.58
N LEU A 214 12.09 -24.62 4.65
CA LEU A 214 13.07 -25.38 3.85
C LEU A 214 14.45 -25.46 4.52
N ASN A 215 14.68 -24.66 5.57
CA ASN A 215 15.95 -24.62 6.28
C ASN A 215 16.10 -25.78 7.27
N THR A 216 17.30 -25.92 7.83
CA THR A 216 17.65 -27.05 8.72
C THR A 216 16.75 -27.09 9.94
N VAL A 217 16.09 -28.23 10.14
CA VAL A 217 15.22 -28.48 11.29
C VAL A 217 16.04 -28.80 12.53
N CYS A 218 15.73 -28.11 13.62
CA CYS A 218 16.24 -28.48 14.93
C CYS A 218 15.57 -29.79 15.41
N THR A 219 16.32 -30.89 15.44
CA THR A 219 15.84 -32.18 15.91
C THR A 219 15.87 -32.31 17.44
N GLY A 220 16.64 -31.45 18.11
CA GLY A 220 16.77 -31.35 19.57
C GLY A 220 15.81 -30.36 20.26
N CYS A 221 15.08 -29.54 19.50
CA CYS A 221 14.20 -28.49 20.03
C CYS A 221 12.77 -29.00 20.28
N THR A 222 11.99 -28.25 21.06
CA THR A 222 10.54 -28.50 21.25
C THR A 222 9.81 -27.16 21.16
N PRO A 223 9.00 -26.93 20.10
CA PRO A 223 8.73 -27.83 18.96
C PRO A 223 9.97 -28.05 18.05
N ARG A 224 9.91 -29.10 17.23
CA ARG A 224 10.92 -29.34 16.19
C ARG A 224 10.58 -28.49 14.99
N GLU A 225 11.34 -27.43 14.81
CA GLU A 225 11.12 -26.44 13.77
C GLU A 225 12.44 -26.10 13.06
N PRO A 226 12.36 -25.52 11.85
CA PRO A 226 13.53 -24.94 11.20
C PRO A 226 14.12 -23.79 12.02
N TRP A 227 15.46 -23.72 12.02
CA TRP A 227 16.19 -22.55 12.48
C TRP A 227 15.89 -21.33 11.61
N VAL A 228 15.93 -20.14 12.20
CA VAL A 228 15.88 -18.90 11.44
C VAL A 228 17.26 -18.66 10.86
N THR A 229 17.35 -18.61 9.53
CA THR A 229 18.59 -18.33 8.78
C THR A 229 18.39 -17.26 7.71
N THR A 230 17.18 -16.69 7.65
CA THR A 230 16.85 -15.56 6.80
C THR A 230 15.93 -14.63 7.58
N LEU A 231 16.24 -13.33 7.57
CA LEU A 231 15.37 -12.26 8.04
C LEU A 231 14.86 -11.46 6.83
N ILE A 232 13.62 -11.00 6.91
CA ILE A 232 12.96 -10.26 5.84
C ILE A 232 12.37 -8.98 6.43
N TYR A 233 12.62 -7.86 5.77
CA TYR A 233 12.16 -6.54 6.20
C TYR A 233 11.38 -5.87 5.06
N PRO A 234 10.13 -5.45 5.25
CA PRO A 234 9.45 -4.57 4.31
C PRO A 234 10.14 -3.20 4.35
N SER A 235 10.34 -2.60 3.18
CA SER A 235 10.85 -1.24 3.08
C SER A 235 9.79 -0.24 3.55
N THR A 236 10.20 0.75 4.33
CA THR A 236 9.37 1.90 4.72
C THR A 236 9.58 3.10 3.79
N ALA A 237 10.68 3.12 3.04
CA ALA A 237 10.99 4.17 2.06
C ALA A 237 10.52 3.84 0.63
N THR A 238 10.47 2.56 0.26
CA THR A 238 10.12 2.10 -1.10
C THR A 238 8.93 1.14 -1.05
N PRO A 239 7.74 1.54 -1.56
CA PRO A 239 6.60 0.64 -1.64
C PRO A 239 6.90 -0.63 -2.42
N ASP A 240 6.28 -1.75 -2.01
CA ASP A 240 6.43 -3.06 -2.66
C ASP A 240 7.88 -3.56 -2.73
N ALA A 241 8.70 -3.21 -1.72
CA ALA A 241 10.09 -3.65 -1.63
C ALA A 241 10.41 -4.34 -0.31
N PHE A 242 11.36 -5.27 -0.37
CA PHE A 242 11.82 -6.08 0.77
C PHE A 242 13.34 -6.16 0.79
N TYR A 243 13.90 -6.13 2.00
CA TYR A 243 15.25 -6.62 2.26
C TYR A 243 15.16 -8.09 2.64
N VAL A 244 15.95 -8.94 1.99
CA VAL A 244 16.10 -10.36 2.32
C VAL A 244 17.53 -10.58 2.80
N ALA A 245 17.69 -10.70 4.11
CA ALA A 245 18.96 -10.82 4.80
C ALA A 245 19.24 -12.28 5.13
N PHE A 246 20.30 -12.85 4.57
CA PHE A 246 20.74 -14.22 4.81
C PHE A 246 21.95 -14.26 5.73
N GLU A 247 21.90 -15.16 6.68
CA GLU A 247 23.03 -15.57 7.50
C GLU A 247 23.84 -16.64 6.74
N ASP A 248 25.15 -16.45 6.56
CA ASP A 248 25.94 -17.26 5.64
C ASP A 248 26.52 -18.55 6.25
N LEU A 249 26.72 -18.56 7.58
CA LEU A 249 27.39 -19.64 8.28
C LEU A 249 26.43 -20.79 8.63
N PRO A 250 26.94 -22.04 8.68
CA PRO A 250 26.09 -23.22 8.81
C PRO A 250 25.43 -23.32 10.19
N VAL A 251 24.22 -23.85 10.20
CA VAL A 251 23.53 -24.33 11.41
C VAL A 251 23.57 -25.85 11.46
N THR A 252 23.45 -26.45 12.65
CA THR A 252 23.32 -27.90 12.84
C THR A 252 21.92 -28.28 13.32
N GLU A 253 21.56 -29.55 13.28
CA GLU A 253 20.25 -30.01 13.79
C GLU A 253 20.05 -29.81 15.31
N THR A 254 21.09 -29.42 16.05
CA THR A 254 21.02 -29.26 17.51
C THR A 254 21.50 -27.91 18.01
N ASP A 255 22.06 -27.08 17.14
CA ASP A 255 22.66 -25.80 17.48
C ASP A 255 22.65 -24.88 16.26
N TRP A 256 22.02 -23.71 16.40
CA TRP A 256 21.98 -22.69 15.36
C TRP A 256 23.33 -21.97 15.23
N ARG A 257 24.17 -21.97 16.28
CA ARG A 257 25.54 -21.45 16.22
C ARG A 257 26.53 -22.48 15.67
N GLY A 258 26.14 -23.16 14.59
CA GLY A 258 26.97 -24.17 13.94
C GLY A 258 28.34 -23.59 13.55
N SER A 259 29.39 -24.39 13.70
CA SER A 259 30.75 -23.97 13.40
C SER A 259 31.41 -24.82 12.33
N GLN A 260 32.01 -24.15 11.36
CA GLN A 260 32.79 -24.79 10.31
C GLN A 260 34.07 -23.98 10.03
N GLY A 261 35.21 -24.67 9.96
CA GLY A 261 36.48 -24.01 9.65
C GLY A 261 36.97 -23.00 10.69
N GLY A 262 36.40 -23.00 11.90
CA GLY A 262 36.72 -22.03 12.96
C GLY A 262 35.83 -20.79 12.97
N TYR A 263 34.90 -20.67 12.02
CA TYR A 263 33.86 -19.65 11.98
C TYR A 263 32.58 -20.23 12.58
N GLN A 264 31.83 -19.42 13.32
CA GLN A 264 30.58 -19.80 13.99
C GLN A 264 29.51 -18.81 13.56
N ASN A 265 28.33 -19.34 13.20
CA ASN A 265 27.14 -18.53 12.93
C ASN A 265 26.87 -17.59 14.12
N ASP A 266 27.03 -16.30 13.85
CA ASP A 266 26.94 -15.21 14.81
C ASP A 266 25.53 -14.62 14.87
N GLY A 267 24.80 -14.69 13.74
CA GLY A 267 23.37 -14.43 13.65
C GLY A 267 23.05 -12.94 13.54
N ASP A 268 23.94 -12.15 12.95
CA ASP A 268 23.77 -10.71 12.75
C ASP A 268 23.14 -10.35 11.40
N PHE A 269 23.06 -11.31 10.46
CA PHE A 269 22.37 -11.22 9.17
C PHE A 269 22.88 -10.10 8.25
N ASN A 270 24.04 -9.52 8.53
CA ASN A 270 24.62 -8.49 7.69
C ASN A 270 25.44 -9.08 6.51
N ASP A 271 25.59 -10.40 6.45
CA ASP A 271 26.46 -11.09 5.50
C ASP A 271 26.04 -10.95 4.05
N PHE A 272 24.74 -11.11 3.77
CA PHE A 272 24.15 -11.02 2.43
C PHE A 272 22.74 -10.47 2.52
N VAL A 273 22.58 -9.18 2.26
CA VAL A 273 21.27 -8.53 2.21
C VAL A 273 20.96 -8.15 0.77
N TYR A 274 19.85 -8.69 0.27
CA TYR A 274 19.34 -8.35 -1.06
C TYR A 274 18.14 -7.41 -0.92
N PHE A 275 18.14 -6.32 -1.66
CA PHE A 275 16.98 -5.44 -1.78
C PHE A 275 16.22 -5.80 -3.04
N ILE A 276 14.93 -6.12 -2.89
CA ILE A 276 14.06 -6.60 -3.97
C ILE A 276 12.87 -5.65 -4.05
N THR A 277 12.67 -5.01 -5.20
CA THR A 277 11.63 -3.99 -5.42
C THR A 277 10.59 -4.49 -6.43
N GLY A 278 9.36 -3.96 -6.36
CA GLY A 278 8.28 -4.34 -7.28
C GLY A 278 7.72 -5.74 -7.00
N VAL A 279 7.83 -6.20 -5.75
CA VAL A 279 7.28 -7.46 -5.28
C VAL A 279 5.80 -7.28 -4.97
N THR A 280 4.94 -8.06 -5.64
CA THR A 280 3.53 -8.18 -5.25
C THR A 280 3.28 -9.53 -4.58
N CYS A 281 2.81 -9.54 -3.35
CA CYS A 281 2.21 -10.72 -2.71
C CYS A 281 0.81 -11.00 -3.27
N GLN A 282 0.30 -12.20 -2.98
CA GLN A 282 -1.08 -12.55 -3.33
C GLN A 282 -2.07 -11.61 -2.61
N GLY A 283 -2.78 -10.79 -3.38
CA GLY A 283 -3.69 -9.77 -2.84
C GLY A 283 -3.04 -8.42 -2.52
N GLY A 284 -1.72 -8.28 -2.73
CA GLY A 284 -1.02 -6.99 -2.67
C GLY A 284 -1.32 -6.10 -3.89
N GLY A 285 -1.14 -4.80 -3.72
CA GLY A 285 -1.40 -3.75 -4.72
C GLY A 285 -2.88 -3.52 -5.03
N GLN A 286 -3.81 -4.05 -4.23
CA GLN A 286 -5.26 -3.82 -4.35
C GLN A 286 -5.66 -2.52 -3.66
N VAL A 287 -6.70 -1.86 -4.14
CA VAL A 287 -7.21 -0.67 -3.44
C VAL A 287 -7.93 -1.09 -2.15
N CYS A 288 -7.64 -0.37 -1.08
CA CYS A 288 -8.21 -0.61 0.25
C CYS A 288 -8.55 0.71 0.95
N ASP A 289 -9.23 0.62 2.09
CA ASP A 289 -9.59 1.77 2.94
C ASP A 289 -8.60 1.86 4.10
N THR A 290 -7.88 2.97 4.22
CA THR A 290 -6.87 3.22 5.27
C THR A 290 -7.51 3.64 6.59
N GLY A 291 -8.78 4.03 6.59
CA GLY A 291 -9.46 4.66 7.72
C GLY A 291 -9.08 6.12 7.96
N LEU A 292 -8.26 6.73 7.09
CA LEU A 292 -7.95 8.16 7.12
C LEU A 292 -9.06 9.00 6.48
N LYS A 293 -8.95 10.33 6.62
CA LYS A 293 -9.89 11.29 6.04
C LYS A 293 -9.49 11.71 4.63
N GLY A 294 -10.44 12.29 3.91
CA GLY A 294 -10.16 12.93 2.63
C GLY A 294 -9.57 11.99 1.58
N ALA A 295 -8.67 12.52 0.77
CA ALA A 295 -7.95 11.77 -0.27
C ALA A 295 -7.13 10.60 0.31
N CYS A 296 -6.73 10.68 1.58
CA CYS A 296 -5.92 9.67 2.24
C CYS A 296 -6.70 8.40 2.62
N ALA A 297 -8.03 8.41 2.55
CA ALA A 297 -8.86 7.22 2.81
C ALA A 297 -8.57 6.07 1.82
N VAL A 298 -8.07 6.39 0.63
CA VAL A 298 -7.73 5.40 -0.41
C VAL A 298 -6.28 4.92 -0.22
N GLY A 299 -6.13 3.64 0.07
CA GLY A 299 -4.83 2.99 0.25
C GLY A 299 -4.55 1.89 -0.78
N ARG A 300 -3.39 1.26 -0.64
CA ARG A 300 -3.00 0.03 -1.33
C ARG A 300 -2.75 -1.08 -0.33
N THR A 301 -3.21 -2.28 -0.64
CA THR A 301 -2.77 -3.44 0.12
C THR A 301 -1.27 -3.65 -0.10
N GLY A 302 -0.46 -3.50 0.94
CA GLY A 302 0.92 -3.96 0.96
C GLY A 302 1.01 -5.37 1.49
N CYS A 303 2.15 -6.01 1.29
CA CYS A 303 2.41 -7.30 1.91
C CYS A 303 2.88 -7.06 3.34
N ALA A 304 2.09 -7.52 4.28
CA ALA A 304 2.49 -7.57 5.67
C ALA A 304 3.56 -8.65 5.86
N ILE A 305 4.31 -8.52 6.95
CA ILE A 305 5.41 -9.41 7.36
C ILE A 305 4.95 -10.84 7.66
N ASP A 306 3.66 -11.10 7.80
CA ASP A 306 3.07 -12.43 7.99
C ASP A 306 2.56 -13.06 6.68
N GLY A 307 2.74 -12.37 5.54
CA GLY A 307 2.25 -12.80 4.23
C GLY A 307 0.78 -12.44 3.97
N ASP A 308 0.09 -11.82 4.94
CA ASP A 308 -1.24 -11.24 4.73
C ASP A 308 -1.12 -9.86 4.06
N THR A 309 -2.26 -9.31 3.65
CA THR A 309 -2.33 -7.98 3.04
C THR A 309 -2.77 -6.94 4.07
N GLU A 310 -1.98 -5.89 4.27
CA GLU A 310 -2.35 -4.74 5.10
C GLU A 310 -2.63 -3.51 4.24
N CYS A 311 -3.57 -2.65 4.65
CA CYS A 311 -3.83 -1.43 3.89
C CYS A 311 -2.81 -0.35 4.23
N LEU A 312 -1.89 -0.09 3.30
CA LEU A 312 -0.89 0.97 3.37
C LEU A 312 -1.44 2.27 2.78
N ASN A 313 -1.06 3.38 3.40
CA ASN A 313 -1.36 4.71 2.88
C ASN A 313 -0.64 4.91 1.54
N VAL A 314 -1.33 5.53 0.58
CA VAL A 314 -0.72 5.97 -0.69
C VAL A 314 -0.39 7.46 -0.66
N LEU A 315 -1.08 8.22 0.19
CA LEU A 315 -0.88 9.65 0.42
C LEU A 315 -0.77 9.87 1.93
N GLU A 316 0.25 10.61 2.35
CA GLU A 316 0.40 11.01 3.74
C GLU A 316 -0.30 12.35 4.01
N PRO A 317 -0.92 12.55 5.19
CA PRO A 317 -1.53 13.83 5.54
C PRO A 317 -0.55 15.01 5.43
N GLY A 318 -0.96 16.05 4.73
CA GLY A 318 -0.19 17.28 4.48
C GLY A 318 0.76 17.21 3.27
N GLU A 319 0.83 16.08 2.56
CA GLU A 319 1.69 15.93 1.39
C GLU A 319 1.13 16.69 0.17
N GLN A 320 -0.18 16.59 -0.05
CA GLN A 320 -0.87 17.29 -1.13
C GLN A 320 -1.33 18.68 -0.65
N ARG A 321 -1.59 19.58 -1.59
CA ARG A 321 -2.21 20.87 -1.31
C ARG A 321 -3.68 20.82 -1.67
N GLU A 322 -4.49 21.53 -0.90
CA GLU A 322 -5.89 21.81 -1.20
C GLU A 322 -6.10 22.34 -2.63
N ARG A 323 -7.20 21.90 -3.23
CA ARG A 323 -7.76 22.36 -4.49
C ARG A 323 -9.22 22.66 -4.27
N CYS A 324 -9.83 23.55 -5.05
CA CYS A 324 -11.27 23.77 -4.98
C CYS A 324 -12.01 22.67 -5.74
N ASP A 325 -12.07 21.46 -5.16
CA ASP A 325 -12.72 20.30 -5.76
C ASP A 325 -13.68 19.59 -4.80
N ASN A 326 -13.88 20.16 -3.62
CA ASN A 326 -14.62 19.60 -2.49
C ASN A 326 -13.92 18.37 -1.92
N ILE A 327 -12.61 18.19 -2.13
CA ILE A 327 -11.80 17.11 -1.57
C ILE A 327 -10.87 17.69 -0.51
N ASP A 328 -10.86 17.04 0.67
CA ASP A 328 -9.82 17.22 1.68
C ASP A 328 -8.55 16.54 1.13
N ASN A 329 -7.80 17.29 0.34
CA ASN A 329 -6.66 16.80 -0.44
C ASN A 329 -5.45 16.63 0.47
N ASP A 330 -5.27 17.54 1.42
CA ASP A 330 -4.20 17.50 2.40
C ASP A 330 -4.53 16.65 3.64
N CYS A 331 -5.75 16.11 3.71
CA CYS A 331 -6.20 15.17 4.74
C CYS A 331 -6.18 15.75 6.16
N ASP A 332 -6.28 17.08 6.31
CA ASP A 332 -6.33 17.75 7.62
C ASP A 332 -7.71 17.67 8.30
N GLY A 333 -8.72 17.23 7.55
CA GLY A 333 -10.09 17.05 7.99
C GLY A 333 -11.02 18.22 7.71
N GLU A 334 -10.51 19.29 7.11
CA GLU A 334 -11.27 20.39 6.52
C GLU A 334 -11.21 20.28 4.98
N VAL A 335 -12.25 20.77 4.30
CA VAL A 335 -12.34 20.66 2.83
C VAL A 335 -12.17 22.03 2.21
N ASP A 336 -11.35 22.13 1.16
CA ASP A 336 -11.09 23.35 0.40
C ASP A 336 -10.64 24.53 1.30
N ASN A 337 -9.87 24.26 2.36
CA ASN A 337 -9.43 25.27 3.34
C ASN A 337 -8.13 26.00 2.94
N GLY A 338 -7.58 25.70 1.76
CA GLY A 338 -6.38 26.37 1.24
C GLY A 338 -6.60 27.80 0.75
N GLU A 339 -5.50 28.56 0.62
CA GLU A 339 -5.51 29.89 0.02
C GLU A 339 -5.34 29.81 -1.51
N GLY A 340 -6.00 30.72 -2.25
CA GLY A 340 -5.79 30.84 -3.69
C GLY A 340 -6.30 29.65 -4.52
N LEU A 341 -7.28 28.91 -4.00
CA LEU A 341 -7.84 27.73 -4.68
C LEU A 341 -8.56 28.04 -6.00
N CYS A 342 -8.89 29.30 -6.23
CA CYS A 342 -9.62 29.79 -7.39
C CYS A 342 -8.93 31.01 -7.99
N GLU A 343 -9.18 31.25 -9.28
CA GLU A 343 -8.72 32.46 -9.98
C GLU A 343 -9.26 33.76 -9.35
N ASP A 344 -8.60 34.88 -9.65
CA ASP A 344 -8.95 36.19 -9.12
C ASP A 344 -10.44 36.55 -9.39
N GLY A 345 -11.16 36.91 -8.34
CA GLY A 345 -12.58 37.27 -8.40
C GLY A 345 -13.54 36.12 -8.13
N LEU A 346 -13.02 34.90 -7.94
CA LEU A 346 -13.77 33.73 -7.51
C LEU A 346 -13.36 33.33 -6.09
N VAL A 347 -14.26 32.64 -5.38
CA VAL A 347 -14.01 32.08 -4.06
C VAL A 347 -14.48 30.63 -4.05
N CYS A 348 -13.68 29.76 -3.43
CA CYS A 348 -14.09 28.38 -3.32
C CYS A 348 -15.30 28.23 -2.39
N ASN A 349 -16.28 27.51 -2.88
CA ASN A 349 -17.50 27.17 -2.16
C ASN A 349 -17.93 25.76 -2.53
N ARG A 350 -17.67 24.81 -1.63
CA ARG A 350 -18.11 23.41 -1.76
C ARG A 350 -17.64 22.79 -3.09
N GLY A 351 -16.34 22.94 -3.39
CA GLY A 351 -15.69 22.51 -4.63
C GLY A 351 -15.99 23.31 -5.88
N SER A 352 -16.73 24.42 -5.80
CA SER A 352 -16.96 25.29 -6.95
C SER A 352 -16.40 26.67 -6.71
N CYS A 353 -15.63 27.16 -7.66
CA CYS A 353 -15.18 28.55 -7.70
C CYS A 353 -16.37 29.43 -8.12
N VAL A 354 -17.03 30.05 -7.14
CA VAL A 354 -18.19 30.92 -7.37
C VAL A 354 -17.79 32.40 -7.37
N PRO A 355 -18.51 33.27 -8.11
CA PRO A 355 -18.26 34.70 -8.05
C PRO A 355 -18.38 35.27 -6.65
N VAL A 356 -17.48 36.19 -6.30
CA VAL A 356 -17.59 36.98 -5.06
C VAL A 356 -18.67 38.04 -5.24
N CYS A 357 -19.57 38.19 -4.26
CA CYS A 357 -20.67 39.15 -4.30
C CYS A 357 -20.60 40.18 -3.16
N GLY A 358 -21.53 41.14 -3.15
CA GLY A 358 -21.69 42.10 -2.04
C GLY A 358 -20.78 43.34 -2.10
N ARG A 359 -19.94 43.46 -3.14
CA ARG A 359 -19.08 44.62 -3.41
C ARG A 359 -19.64 45.61 -4.45
N GLY A 360 -20.90 45.47 -4.84
CA GLY A 360 -21.66 46.42 -5.67
C GLY A 360 -21.54 46.23 -7.19
N GLU A 361 -20.40 45.77 -7.70
CA GLU A 361 -20.19 45.49 -9.14
C GLU A 361 -20.59 44.07 -9.54
N PHE A 362 -20.47 43.11 -8.62
CA PHE A 362 -20.76 41.70 -8.86
C PHE A 362 -22.08 41.31 -8.18
N ILE A 363 -23.09 41.06 -9.01
CA ILE A 363 -24.43 40.58 -8.63
C ILE A 363 -24.47 39.09 -8.93
N CYS A 364 -25.02 38.29 -8.03
CA CYS A 364 -25.22 36.86 -8.28
C CYS A 364 -26.24 36.66 -9.41
N ASP A 365 -26.01 35.63 -10.22
CA ASP A 365 -26.95 35.24 -11.29
C ASP A 365 -28.35 34.90 -10.74
N ASP A 366 -29.34 34.90 -11.63
CA ASP A 366 -30.74 34.67 -11.28
C ASP A 366 -30.93 33.37 -10.49
N GLY A 367 -31.52 33.47 -9.30
CA GLY A 367 -31.80 32.33 -8.40
C GLY A 367 -30.78 32.15 -7.27
N LEU A 368 -29.65 32.87 -7.30
CA LEU A 368 -28.66 32.89 -6.23
C LEU A 368 -28.80 34.16 -5.38
N VAL A 369 -28.44 34.05 -4.10
CA VAL A 369 -28.37 35.16 -3.16
C VAL A 369 -26.94 35.33 -2.68
N CYS A 370 -26.59 36.57 -2.34
CA CYS A 370 -25.30 36.84 -1.74
C CYS A 370 -25.33 36.47 -0.26
N ASP A 371 -24.59 35.45 0.14
CA ASP A 371 -24.42 35.02 1.52
C ASP A 371 -22.93 35.06 1.88
N GLU A 372 -22.59 35.86 2.90
CA GLU A 372 -21.19 36.07 3.34
C GLU A 372 -20.18 36.38 2.22
N GLY A 373 -20.63 37.06 1.16
CA GLY A 373 -19.79 37.43 0.01
C GLY A 373 -19.65 36.33 -1.04
N LYS A 374 -20.40 35.22 -0.94
CA LYS A 374 -20.45 34.13 -1.91
C LYS A 374 -21.85 34.05 -2.54
N CYS A 375 -21.93 33.75 -3.84
CA CYS A 375 -23.21 33.47 -4.47
C CYS A 375 -23.66 32.04 -4.14
N VAL A 376 -24.78 31.89 -3.43
CA VAL A 376 -25.33 30.60 -2.97
C VAL A 376 -26.83 30.51 -3.26
N GLU A 377 -27.40 29.30 -3.20
CA GLU A 377 -28.86 29.15 -3.25
C GLU A 377 -29.55 29.91 -2.12
N ALA A 378 -30.68 30.55 -2.41
CA ALA A 378 -31.49 31.24 -1.40
C ALA A 378 -31.87 30.34 -0.20
N ALA A 379 -32.11 29.05 -0.45
CA ALA A 379 -32.43 28.08 0.58
C ALA A 379 -31.23 27.68 1.44
N CYS A 380 -30.01 27.86 0.93
CA CYS A 380 -28.76 27.48 1.59
C CYS A 380 -28.03 28.64 2.26
N ALA A 381 -28.57 29.86 2.16
CA ALA A 381 -28.02 31.02 2.87
C ALA A 381 -28.09 30.81 4.38
N GLY A 382 -26.95 30.91 5.05
CA GLY A 382 -26.80 30.65 6.49
C GLY A 382 -26.89 29.18 6.91
N VAL A 383 -26.89 28.24 5.96
CA VAL A 383 -26.86 26.80 6.23
C VAL A 383 -25.41 26.32 6.34
N VAL A 384 -25.02 25.89 7.54
CA VAL A 384 -23.71 25.30 7.82
C VAL A 384 -23.83 23.78 7.76
N CYS A 385 -23.09 23.17 6.84
CA CYS A 385 -22.99 21.71 6.71
C CYS A 385 -21.63 21.23 7.23
N GLU A 386 -21.58 20.04 7.81
CA GLU A 386 -20.33 19.45 8.29
C GLU A 386 -19.45 19.03 7.09
N GLY A 387 -18.13 18.91 7.30
CA GLY A 387 -17.21 18.42 6.27
C GLY A 387 -17.70 17.08 5.72
N GLY A 388 -17.81 16.96 4.39
CA GLY A 388 -18.51 15.82 3.78
C GLY A 388 -19.81 16.13 3.06
N GLN A 389 -20.40 17.29 3.35
CA GLN A 389 -21.78 17.60 2.97
C GLN A 389 -21.89 18.82 2.07
N VAL A 390 -22.87 18.79 1.18
CA VAL A 390 -23.27 19.94 0.35
C VAL A 390 -24.68 20.35 0.72
N CYS A 391 -24.96 21.66 0.75
CA CYS A 391 -26.33 22.12 0.93
C CYS A 391 -27.05 22.10 -0.43
N VAL A 392 -28.18 21.40 -0.49
CA VAL A 392 -29.07 21.35 -1.66
C VAL A 392 -30.48 21.68 -1.17
N GLY A 393 -31.09 22.75 -1.66
CA GLY A 393 -32.46 23.11 -1.29
C GLY A 393 -32.66 23.38 0.21
N GLY A 394 -31.61 23.83 0.91
CA GLY A 394 -31.63 24.15 2.35
C GLY A 394 -31.43 22.96 3.29
N ALA A 395 -31.10 21.77 2.76
CA ALA A 395 -30.72 20.61 3.56
C ALA A 395 -29.26 20.23 3.29
N CYS A 396 -28.53 19.90 4.35
CA CYS A 396 -27.21 19.28 4.22
C CYS A 396 -27.39 17.81 3.85
N VAL A 397 -26.94 17.47 2.64
CA VAL A 397 -26.89 16.09 2.17
C VAL A 397 -25.42 15.66 2.17
N GLY A 398 -25.12 14.43 2.62
CA GLY A 398 -23.81 13.85 2.40
C GLY A 398 -23.56 13.84 0.90
N GLY A 399 -22.44 14.41 0.45
CA GLY A 399 -22.21 14.60 -0.98
C GLY A 399 -22.39 13.31 -1.77
N CYS A 400 -22.04 12.17 -1.18
CA CYS A 400 -22.13 10.85 -1.79
C CYS A 400 -23.30 9.98 -1.30
N ASP A 401 -24.22 10.52 -0.50
CA ASP A 401 -25.35 9.76 0.02
C ASP A 401 -26.29 9.35 -1.13
N GLY A 402 -26.34 8.05 -1.42
CA GLY A 402 -27.18 7.50 -2.49
C GLY A 402 -26.65 7.78 -3.92
N VAL A 403 -25.44 8.33 -4.04
CA VAL A 403 -24.79 8.54 -5.34
C VAL A 403 -24.27 7.21 -5.88
N VAL A 404 -24.52 6.96 -7.16
CA VAL A 404 -23.97 5.84 -7.91
C VAL A 404 -23.23 6.44 -9.10
N CYS A 405 -21.90 6.47 -9.04
CA CYS A 405 -21.10 7.09 -10.09
C CYS A 405 -21.00 6.23 -11.35
N PRO A 406 -20.72 6.85 -12.52
CA PRO A 406 -20.38 6.14 -13.73
C PRO A 406 -19.20 5.17 -13.54
N ALA A 407 -19.09 4.19 -14.43
CA ALA A 407 -18.02 3.19 -14.37
C ALA A 407 -16.62 3.84 -14.37
N ASN A 408 -15.73 3.32 -13.52
CA ASN A 408 -14.38 3.84 -13.28
C ASN A 408 -14.29 5.23 -12.62
N GLN A 409 -15.40 5.73 -12.08
CA GLN A 409 -15.42 6.92 -11.23
C GLN A 409 -15.82 6.55 -9.81
N GLU A 410 -15.32 7.31 -8.85
CA GLU A 410 -15.66 7.16 -7.45
C GLU A 410 -16.38 8.42 -6.96
N CYS A 411 -17.38 8.24 -6.10
CA CYS A 411 -17.99 9.41 -5.49
C CYS A 411 -17.06 9.95 -4.42
N GLN A 412 -16.55 11.15 -4.65
CA GLN A 412 -15.80 11.92 -3.67
C GLN A 412 -16.60 13.17 -3.36
N LEU A 413 -17.13 13.23 -2.13
CA LEU A 413 -17.72 14.42 -1.52
C LEU A 413 -18.77 15.13 -2.39
N GLY A 414 -19.57 14.37 -3.14
CA GLY A 414 -20.63 14.92 -4.01
C GLY A 414 -20.22 15.24 -5.43
N ARG A 415 -19.16 14.60 -5.90
CA ARG A 415 -18.77 14.53 -7.31
C ARG A 415 -18.37 13.12 -7.68
N CYS A 416 -18.64 12.73 -8.93
CA CYS A 416 -18.07 11.52 -9.50
C CYS A 416 -16.76 11.88 -10.18
N VAL A 417 -15.65 11.40 -9.62
CA VAL A 417 -14.30 11.72 -10.08
C VAL A 417 -13.62 10.48 -10.65
N ASP A 418 -12.93 10.63 -11.78
CA ASP A 418 -12.00 9.62 -12.27
C ASP A 418 -10.65 9.88 -11.62
N LEU A 419 -10.34 9.08 -10.61
CA LEU A 419 -9.10 9.19 -9.85
C LEU A 419 -7.85 8.93 -10.73
N CYS A 420 -8.00 8.30 -11.89
CA CYS A 420 -6.91 8.01 -12.81
C CYS A 420 -6.73 9.06 -13.93
N ALA A 421 -7.61 10.05 -14.06
CA ALA A 421 -7.58 10.99 -15.18
C ALA A 421 -6.29 11.83 -15.26
N ALA A 422 -5.62 12.06 -14.13
CA ALA A 422 -4.38 12.85 -14.04
C ALA A 422 -3.17 12.01 -13.58
N VAL A 423 -3.29 10.69 -13.52
CA VAL A 423 -2.25 9.81 -12.99
C VAL A 423 -1.45 9.21 -14.16
N GLU A 424 -0.19 9.59 -14.26
CA GLU A 424 0.76 8.98 -15.19
C GLU A 424 1.58 7.91 -14.47
N CYS A 425 1.37 6.65 -14.86
CA CYS A 425 2.14 5.54 -14.32
C CYS A 425 3.37 5.25 -15.19
N GLY A 426 4.51 4.96 -14.54
CA GLY A 426 5.73 4.52 -15.24
C GLY A 426 5.52 3.22 -16.01
N GLU A 427 6.47 2.88 -16.89
CA GLU A 427 6.40 1.68 -17.73
C GLU A 427 6.07 0.42 -16.91
N GLY A 428 5.16 -0.42 -17.41
CA GLY A 428 4.73 -1.66 -16.76
C GLY A 428 3.63 -1.51 -15.70
N ASN A 429 3.14 -0.27 -15.45
CA ASN A 429 2.07 -0.01 -14.51
C ASN A 429 0.83 0.59 -15.19
N VAL A 430 -0.35 0.35 -14.61
CA VAL A 430 -1.66 0.83 -15.02
C VAL A 430 -2.33 1.50 -13.83
N CYS A 431 -2.95 2.66 -14.04
CA CYS A 431 -3.72 3.29 -12.97
C CYS A 431 -5.05 2.55 -12.76
N GLU A 432 -5.32 2.16 -11.52
CA GLU A 432 -6.63 1.67 -11.07
C GLU A 432 -7.05 2.43 -9.80
N ARG A 433 -8.19 3.13 -9.86
CA ARG A 433 -8.73 3.98 -8.76
C ARG A 433 -7.72 5.00 -8.19
N GLY A 434 -6.96 5.67 -9.05
CA GLY A 434 -6.01 6.73 -8.66
C GLY A 434 -4.63 6.24 -8.23
N VAL A 435 -4.41 4.94 -8.33
CA VAL A 435 -3.22 4.28 -7.81
C VAL A 435 -2.53 3.55 -8.96
N CYS A 436 -1.24 3.81 -9.16
CA CYS A 436 -0.44 3.05 -10.13
C CYS A 436 -0.20 1.63 -9.64
N GLN A 437 -0.69 0.66 -10.39
CA GLN A 437 -0.60 -0.75 -10.05
C GLN A 437 0.16 -1.49 -11.15
N SER A 438 0.86 -2.55 -10.81
CA SER A 438 1.54 -3.38 -11.81
C SER A 438 0.53 -4.00 -12.77
N HIS A 439 0.94 -4.15 -14.03
CA HIS A 439 0.15 -4.79 -15.09
C HIS A 439 -0.47 -6.10 -14.58
N CYS A 440 -1.77 -6.33 -14.77
CA CYS A 440 -2.45 -7.52 -14.26
C CYS A 440 -1.97 -8.86 -14.84
N GLY A 441 -1.08 -8.85 -15.83
CA GLY A 441 -0.35 -10.06 -16.24
C GLY A 441 0.54 -10.61 -15.11
N CYS A 442 0.75 -9.78 -14.09
CA CYS A 442 1.67 -10.00 -13.01
C CYS A 442 1.01 -10.29 -11.66
N ARG A 443 -0.31 -10.06 -11.55
CA ARG A 443 -1.14 -10.28 -10.36
C ARG A 443 -2.45 -10.96 -10.75
N ALA A 444 -3.12 -11.60 -9.80
CA ALA A 444 -4.46 -12.11 -10.08
C ALA A 444 -5.45 -10.93 -10.22
N CYS A 445 -6.25 -10.95 -11.27
CA CYS A 445 -7.42 -10.10 -11.34
C CYS A 445 -8.48 -10.57 -10.32
N PRO A 446 -9.23 -9.66 -9.68
CA PRO A 446 -10.32 -10.02 -8.79
C PRO A 446 -11.32 -10.98 -9.44
N ASP A 447 -12.01 -11.78 -8.61
CA ASP A 447 -13.00 -12.75 -9.09
C ASP A 447 -14.00 -12.12 -10.07
N GLY A 448 -14.19 -12.75 -11.23
CA GLY A 448 -15.09 -12.28 -12.28
C GLY A 448 -14.46 -11.31 -13.29
N THR A 449 -13.19 -10.96 -13.11
CA THR A 449 -12.42 -10.13 -14.05
C THR A 449 -11.26 -10.90 -14.68
N VAL A 450 -10.80 -10.43 -15.84
CA VAL A 450 -9.75 -11.00 -16.68
C VAL A 450 -8.76 -9.92 -17.04
N CYS A 451 -7.50 -10.30 -17.24
CA CYS A 451 -6.45 -9.37 -17.58
C CYS A 451 -6.44 -9.07 -19.08
N THR A 452 -6.47 -7.78 -19.45
CA THR A 452 -6.30 -7.35 -20.85
C THR A 452 -4.83 -7.35 -21.28
N GLU A 453 -4.58 -7.27 -22.60
CA GLU A 453 -3.22 -7.04 -23.14
C GLU A 453 -2.63 -5.69 -22.68
N SER A 454 -3.49 -4.73 -22.29
CA SER A 454 -3.06 -3.45 -21.72
C SER A 454 -2.75 -3.52 -20.21
N GLY A 455 -2.99 -4.66 -19.56
CA GLY A 455 -2.66 -4.85 -18.15
C GLY A 455 -3.68 -4.37 -17.15
N ARG A 456 -4.91 -4.15 -17.61
CA ARG A 456 -6.01 -3.76 -16.76
C ARG A 456 -6.90 -4.96 -16.48
N CYS A 457 -7.36 -5.10 -15.23
CA CYS A 457 -8.42 -6.06 -14.94
C CYS A 457 -9.76 -5.50 -15.44
N VAL A 458 -10.43 -6.26 -16.31
CA VAL A 458 -11.78 -5.92 -16.84
C VAL A 458 -12.72 -7.11 -16.64
N ASP A 459 -14.03 -6.90 -16.63
CA ASP A 459 -14.99 -8.00 -16.53
C ASP A 459 -14.73 -9.12 -17.55
N ALA A 460 -14.91 -10.38 -17.14
CA ALA A 460 -14.82 -11.51 -18.07
C ALA A 460 -15.73 -11.31 -19.30
N GLY A 461 -15.15 -11.49 -20.50
CA GLY A 461 -15.80 -11.22 -21.78
C GLY A 461 -15.56 -9.81 -22.34
N CYS A 462 -14.88 -8.94 -21.59
CA CYS A 462 -14.53 -7.57 -21.99
C CYS A 462 -13.07 -7.40 -22.47
N GLU A 463 -12.25 -8.44 -22.42
CA GLU A 463 -10.81 -8.41 -22.71
C GLU A 463 -10.46 -7.80 -24.09
N ASP A 464 -11.29 -8.10 -25.10
CA ASP A 464 -11.13 -7.64 -26.48
C ASP A 464 -12.30 -6.75 -26.96
N LYS A 465 -13.03 -6.15 -26.01
CA LYS A 465 -14.23 -5.37 -26.32
C LYS A 465 -13.96 -3.86 -26.27
N SER A 466 -14.13 -3.21 -27.41
CA SER A 466 -14.26 -1.75 -27.48
C SER A 466 -15.73 -1.37 -27.61
N CYS A 467 -16.22 -0.58 -26.65
CA CYS A 467 -17.59 -0.08 -26.68
C CYS A 467 -17.68 1.30 -27.33
N PRO A 468 -18.83 1.65 -27.95
CA PRO A 468 -19.06 2.99 -28.48
C PRO A 468 -18.95 4.08 -27.40
N GLU A 469 -18.79 5.33 -27.83
CA GLU A 469 -18.78 6.49 -26.93
C GLU A 469 -20.02 6.50 -26.02
N GLY A 470 -19.81 6.76 -24.73
CA GLY A 470 -20.86 6.74 -23.71
C GLY A 470 -21.26 5.35 -23.22
N GLN A 471 -20.57 4.28 -23.63
CA GLN A 471 -20.78 2.92 -23.14
C GLN A 471 -19.50 2.33 -22.54
N TYR A 472 -19.65 1.39 -21.61
CA TYR A 472 -18.56 0.57 -21.09
C TYR A 472 -18.90 -0.90 -21.20
N CYS A 473 -17.89 -1.76 -21.21
CA CYS A 473 -18.12 -3.19 -21.22
C CYS A 473 -18.37 -3.70 -19.79
N LYS A 474 -19.46 -4.43 -19.61
CA LYS A 474 -19.81 -5.12 -18.37
C LYS A 474 -20.25 -6.54 -18.69
N ALA A 475 -19.62 -7.53 -18.07
CA ALA A 475 -19.87 -8.96 -18.32
C ALA A 475 -19.99 -9.32 -19.82
N GLY A 476 -19.07 -8.80 -20.64
CA GLY A 476 -18.98 -9.04 -22.09
C GLY A 476 -20.00 -8.32 -22.97
N SER A 477 -20.81 -7.41 -22.40
CA SER A 477 -21.77 -6.59 -23.15
C SER A 477 -21.48 -5.11 -22.98
N CYS A 478 -21.59 -4.34 -24.06
CA CYS A 478 -21.56 -2.88 -23.97
C CYS A 478 -22.86 -2.37 -23.36
N VAL A 479 -22.74 -1.74 -22.21
CA VAL A 479 -23.84 -1.13 -21.47
C VAL A 479 -23.65 0.37 -21.43
N ASP A 480 -24.76 1.10 -21.39
CA ASP A 480 -24.76 2.54 -21.25
C ASP A 480 -24.05 2.95 -19.95
N ALA A 481 -23.09 3.88 -20.05
CA ALA A 481 -22.29 4.32 -18.91
C ALA A 481 -23.08 5.10 -17.86
N CYS A 482 -24.29 5.55 -18.21
CA CYS A 482 -25.25 6.18 -17.32
C CYS A 482 -26.34 5.21 -16.83
N ALA A 483 -26.31 3.93 -17.21
CA ALA A 483 -27.28 2.95 -16.75
C ALA A 483 -27.18 2.71 -15.24
N GLY A 484 -28.20 3.14 -14.49
CA GLY A 484 -28.25 3.01 -13.03
C GLY A 484 -27.40 4.02 -12.28
N VAL A 485 -26.80 5.00 -12.98
CA VAL A 485 -26.07 6.11 -12.37
C VAL A 485 -27.04 7.06 -11.69
N VAL A 486 -26.70 7.43 -10.46
CA VAL A 486 -27.38 8.48 -9.69
C VAL A 486 -26.33 9.53 -9.41
N CYS A 487 -26.29 10.56 -10.26
CA CYS A 487 -25.30 11.62 -10.11
C CYS A 487 -25.60 12.48 -8.87
N PRO A 488 -24.56 13.07 -8.28
CA PRO A 488 -24.71 14.04 -7.21
C PRO A 488 -25.69 15.17 -7.58
N GLY A 489 -26.52 15.57 -6.64
CA GLY A 489 -27.55 16.60 -6.87
C GLY A 489 -28.61 16.21 -7.91
N ASN A 490 -28.73 14.92 -8.27
CA ASN A 490 -29.56 14.44 -9.39
C ASN A 490 -29.19 15.07 -10.74
N ALA A 491 -27.90 15.42 -10.94
CA ALA A 491 -27.43 15.91 -12.23
C ALA A 491 -27.74 14.91 -13.35
N ALA A 492 -27.85 15.43 -14.59
CA ALA A 492 -27.92 14.54 -15.74
C ALA A 492 -26.58 13.83 -15.91
N CYS A 493 -26.61 12.51 -16.06
CA CYS A 493 -25.49 11.75 -16.58
C CYS A 493 -25.52 11.81 -18.12
N ILE A 494 -24.42 12.21 -18.74
CA ILE A 494 -24.26 12.28 -20.19
C ILE A 494 -22.93 11.62 -20.54
N ASN A 495 -22.96 10.62 -21.43
CA ASN A 495 -21.78 9.89 -21.91
C ASN A 495 -20.86 9.35 -20.81
N GLY A 496 -21.41 8.89 -19.68
CA GLY A 496 -20.61 8.38 -18.56
C GLY A 496 -19.96 9.46 -17.69
N HIS A 497 -20.41 10.71 -17.83
CA HIS A 497 -20.02 11.81 -16.97
C HIS A 497 -21.24 12.37 -16.28
N CYS A 498 -21.16 12.51 -14.96
CA CYS A 498 -22.09 13.35 -14.25
C CYS A 498 -21.84 14.80 -14.64
N GLY A 499 -22.88 15.50 -15.09
CA GLY A 499 -22.81 16.94 -15.21
C GLY A 499 -22.54 17.57 -13.85
N GLU A 500 -22.11 18.83 -13.86
CA GLU A 500 -22.10 19.63 -12.65
C GLU A 500 -23.48 19.53 -11.97
N PRO A 501 -23.53 19.37 -10.63
CA PRO A 501 -24.79 19.29 -9.92
C PRO A 501 -25.67 20.46 -10.37
N VAL A 502 -26.79 20.13 -11.00
CA VAL A 502 -27.72 21.15 -11.49
C VAL A 502 -28.48 21.64 -10.28
N PHE A 503 -27.95 22.67 -9.63
CA PHE A 503 -28.57 23.37 -8.51
C PHE A 503 -29.77 24.25 -8.95
N ILE A 504 -30.26 24.06 -10.17
CA ILE A 504 -31.31 24.89 -10.77
C ILE A 504 -32.64 24.15 -10.76
N GLY A 505 -33.54 24.57 -9.88
CA GLY A 505 -34.96 24.30 -10.02
C GLY A 505 -35.57 25.09 -11.17
N THR A 506 -35.40 24.66 -12.43
CA THR A 506 -36.33 25.03 -13.51
C THR A 506 -36.40 23.93 -14.57
N GLY A 507 -37.63 23.58 -14.99
CA GLY A 507 -37.86 22.58 -16.02
C GLY A 507 -37.30 23.02 -17.37
N ALA A 508 -36.33 22.28 -17.88
CA ALA A 508 -35.94 22.35 -19.28
C ALA A 508 -37.06 21.72 -20.12
N THR A 509 -37.98 22.54 -20.63
CA THR A 509 -38.79 22.16 -21.78
C THR A 509 -37.87 22.05 -22.99
N THR A 510 -37.79 20.83 -23.51
CA THR A 510 -37.47 20.48 -24.90
C THR A 510 -37.64 21.63 -25.90
N ALA A 511 -36.54 22.29 -26.26
CA ALA A 511 -36.51 23.17 -27.44
C ALA A 511 -36.44 22.29 -28.69
N SER A 512 -37.63 21.93 -29.19
CA SER A 512 -37.81 21.41 -30.54
C SER A 512 -37.61 22.57 -31.54
N GLY A 513 -36.86 22.32 -32.61
CA GLY A 513 -36.48 23.33 -33.59
C GLY A 513 -37.62 23.95 -34.40
N GLY A 514 -37.34 25.14 -34.93
CA GLY A 514 -38.11 25.84 -35.97
C GLY A 514 -37.51 27.23 -36.27
N PRO A 515 -37.42 27.67 -37.55
CA PRO A 515 -36.47 28.72 -38.00
C PRO A 515 -37.09 30.13 -38.20
N ASP A 516 -36.24 31.06 -38.65
CA ASP A 516 -36.48 32.42 -39.18
C ASP A 516 -36.58 33.54 -38.10
N GLU A 517 -35.98 34.73 -38.17
CA GLU A 517 -35.41 35.53 -39.26
C GLU A 517 -34.64 36.75 -38.66
N GLY A 518 -33.53 37.19 -39.26
CA GLY A 518 -33.23 38.63 -39.45
C GLY A 518 -32.22 39.40 -38.55
N GLY A 519 -31.01 39.64 -39.08
CA GLY A 519 -30.19 40.87 -38.96
C GLY A 519 -29.44 41.11 -37.63
N LEU A 520 -28.16 41.49 -37.56
CA LEU A 520 -27.39 42.44 -38.38
C LEU A 520 -25.89 42.13 -38.32
N ILE A 521 -25.22 42.29 -39.47
CA ILE A 521 -23.76 42.32 -39.68
C ILE A 521 -23.28 43.79 -39.63
N PRO A 522 -22.00 44.05 -39.31
CA PRO A 522 -21.16 44.79 -40.26
C PRO A 522 -19.81 44.10 -40.54
N ASP A 523 -19.65 43.71 -41.82
CA ASP A 523 -18.52 43.80 -42.78
C ASP A 523 -17.08 43.93 -42.21
N ASP A 524 -15.99 43.31 -42.68
CA ASP A 524 -15.56 42.32 -43.72
C ASP A 524 -13.98 42.34 -43.65
N PRO A 525 -13.12 41.69 -44.49
CA PRO A 525 -13.19 40.45 -45.27
C PRO A 525 -11.99 39.48 -45.05
N GLY A 526 -12.13 38.22 -45.50
CA GLY A 526 -11.00 37.26 -45.49
C GLY A 526 -11.20 35.89 -46.16
N THR A 527 -11.57 35.88 -47.45
CA THR A 527 -11.28 34.83 -48.47
C THR A 527 -11.72 33.36 -48.31
N LEU A 528 -12.62 32.98 -49.24
CA LEU A 528 -12.97 31.64 -49.72
C LEU A 528 -11.78 30.81 -50.27
N SER A 529 -11.81 29.49 -50.07
CA SER A 529 -11.75 28.54 -51.21
C SER A 529 -12.40 27.21 -50.86
N THR A 530 -13.32 26.82 -51.75
CA THR A 530 -14.12 25.61 -51.83
C THR A 530 -13.36 24.41 -52.41
N GLY A 531 -13.81 23.20 -52.08
CA GLY A 531 -13.40 21.96 -52.75
C GLY A 531 -14.31 20.79 -52.38
N SER A 532 -15.41 20.63 -53.13
CA SER A 532 -16.33 19.48 -53.12
C SER A 532 -15.71 18.21 -53.69
N GLY A 533 -16.28 17.05 -53.35
CA GLY A 533 -16.01 15.77 -54.02
C GLY A 533 -16.91 14.63 -53.56
N ASP A 534 -18.08 14.50 -54.19
CA ASP A 534 -18.96 13.33 -54.16
C ASP A 534 -18.35 12.12 -54.87
N GLY A 535 -18.77 10.90 -54.48
CA GLY A 535 -18.48 9.68 -55.24
C GLY A 535 -19.09 8.39 -54.67
N SER A 536 -20.33 8.09 -55.06
CA SER A 536 -21.06 6.84 -54.81
C SER A 536 -20.65 5.67 -55.73
N GLY A 537 -20.89 4.42 -55.29
CA GLY A 537 -21.06 3.22 -56.14
C GLY A 537 -20.58 1.92 -55.45
N SER A 538 -21.44 1.13 -54.79
CA SER A 538 -22.28 0.01 -55.29
C SER A 538 -21.53 -1.19 -55.90
N GLY A 539 -21.80 -2.40 -55.40
CA GLY A 539 -21.52 -3.66 -56.12
C GLY A 539 -21.45 -4.93 -55.26
N SER A 540 -22.48 -5.78 -55.37
CA SER A 540 -22.73 -7.05 -54.67
C SER A 540 -21.89 -8.26 -55.12
N GLY A 541 -21.89 -9.36 -54.33
CA GLY A 541 -21.99 -10.72 -54.90
C GLY A 541 -21.22 -11.89 -54.26
N SER A 542 -21.97 -12.78 -53.58
CA SER A 542 -21.91 -14.26 -53.59
C SER A 542 -20.68 -15.08 -53.14
N GLY A 543 -20.82 -15.76 -52.00
CA GLY A 543 -21.17 -17.20 -51.88
C GLY A 543 -20.37 -18.32 -52.58
N ASN A 544 -19.71 -19.17 -51.78
CA ASN A 544 -19.57 -20.65 -51.86
C ASN A 544 -18.71 -21.09 -50.63
N GLY A 545 -18.85 -22.21 -49.91
CA GLY A 545 -19.59 -23.45 -50.11
C GLY A 545 -18.65 -24.68 -50.01
N GLY A 546 -18.64 -25.39 -48.87
CA GLY A 546 -18.10 -26.76 -48.66
C GLY A 546 -16.64 -26.85 -48.17
N GLY A 547 -16.21 -27.78 -47.31
CA GLY A 547 -16.81 -28.99 -46.73
C GLY A 547 -15.73 -29.75 -45.92
N SER A 548 -16.19 -30.56 -44.98
CA SER A 548 -15.48 -31.18 -43.85
C SER A 548 -14.54 -32.36 -44.17
N ASN A 549 -13.59 -32.61 -43.25
CA ASN A 549 -13.18 -33.92 -42.66
C ASN A 549 -12.08 -33.60 -41.62
N GLY A 550 -12.03 -34.11 -40.39
CA GLY A 550 -12.65 -35.28 -39.77
C GLY A 550 -11.56 -35.94 -38.91
N GLY A 551 -11.60 -35.76 -37.59
CA GLY A 551 -10.68 -36.36 -36.62
C GLY A 551 -11.15 -36.10 -35.18
N SER A 552 -12.00 -36.99 -34.67
CA SER A 552 -12.43 -37.08 -33.26
C SER A 552 -11.46 -37.98 -32.45
N PRO A 553 -11.69 -38.23 -31.15
CA PRO A 553 -11.49 -37.29 -30.05
C PRO A 553 -10.58 -37.92 -28.96
N VAL A 554 -9.94 -37.09 -28.13
CA VAL A 554 -9.43 -37.57 -26.84
C VAL A 554 -10.18 -36.81 -25.76
N ASP A 555 -10.98 -37.57 -25.00
CA ASP A 555 -11.73 -37.12 -23.84
C ASP A 555 -10.81 -36.40 -22.85
N LYS A 556 -11.13 -35.14 -22.53
CA LYS A 556 -10.66 -34.49 -21.31
C LYS A 556 -11.89 -34.24 -20.41
N PRO A 557 -11.88 -34.74 -19.17
CA PRO A 557 -13.00 -34.57 -18.26
C PRO A 557 -13.08 -33.13 -17.75
N ASP A 558 -14.31 -32.70 -17.51
CA ASP A 558 -14.66 -31.52 -16.74
C ASP A 558 -13.87 -31.48 -15.43
N SER A 559 -13.04 -30.44 -15.24
CA SER A 559 -12.51 -30.09 -13.92
C SER A 559 -12.95 -28.68 -13.57
N SER A 560 -14.17 -28.59 -13.03
CA SER A 560 -14.55 -27.52 -12.13
C SER A 560 -13.62 -27.56 -10.91
N CYS A 561 -12.58 -26.74 -10.90
CA CYS A 561 -11.77 -26.52 -9.70
C CYS A 561 -12.49 -25.50 -8.80
N ALA A 562 -13.43 -26.01 -8.01
CA ALA A 562 -13.80 -25.40 -6.74
C ALA A 562 -12.65 -25.69 -5.75
N CYS A 563 -11.82 -24.69 -5.46
CA CYS A 563 -10.89 -24.76 -4.35
C CYS A 563 -11.68 -24.61 -3.04
N ARG A 564 -12.07 -25.75 -2.47
CA ARG A 564 -12.37 -25.85 -1.04
C ARG A 564 -11.05 -25.80 -0.29
N ALA A 565 -10.90 -24.82 0.59
CA ALA A 565 -9.85 -24.78 1.60
C ALA A 565 -9.87 -26.07 2.43
N GLY A 566 -8.80 -26.87 2.33
CA GLY A 566 -8.54 -28.02 3.17
C GLY A 566 -7.48 -27.66 4.21
N ALA A 567 -7.89 -26.99 5.29
CA ALA A 567 -7.09 -26.95 6.51
C ALA A 567 -7.37 -28.24 7.31
N THR A 568 -6.45 -29.19 7.27
CA THR A 568 -6.50 -30.36 8.16
C THR A 568 -5.91 -30.01 9.52
N SER A 569 -6.77 -29.62 10.45
CA SER A 569 -6.50 -29.77 11.89
C SER A 569 -7.75 -30.33 12.58
N GLU A 570 -7.91 -31.66 12.56
CA GLU A 570 -8.89 -32.30 13.43
C GLU A 570 -8.26 -32.67 14.78
N SER A 571 -8.87 -32.07 15.82
CA SER A 571 -9.20 -32.63 17.14
C SER A 571 -8.54 -31.98 18.35
N SER A 572 -9.26 -31.02 18.95
CA SER A 572 -9.37 -30.91 20.40
C SER A 572 -10.76 -30.42 20.80
N PRO A 573 -11.38 -31.00 21.86
CA PRO A 573 -12.81 -30.88 22.10
C PRO A 573 -13.19 -29.57 22.80
N ALA A 574 -14.41 -29.14 22.47
CA ALA A 574 -15.09 -27.97 23.02
C ALA A 574 -14.98 -27.82 24.54
N ARG A 575 -14.53 -26.64 24.99
CA ARG A 575 -14.78 -26.11 26.33
C ARG A 575 -15.61 -24.84 26.22
N LEU A 576 -16.93 -25.03 26.24
CA LEU A 576 -17.90 -24.00 26.60
C LEU A 576 -17.84 -23.78 28.12
N GLY A 577 -17.64 -22.52 28.53
CA GLY A 577 -18.01 -22.01 29.85
C GLY A 577 -16.88 -21.81 30.84
N ALA A 578 -16.49 -20.54 31.06
CA ALA A 578 -16.24 -19.93 32.38
C ALA A 578 -15.50 -18.57 32.25
N LEU A 579 -16.19 -17.54 31.76
CA LEU A 579 -15.78 -16.14 31.99
C LEU A 579 -16.91 -15.44 32.74
N GLY A 580 -16.88 -15.59 34.07
CA GLY A 580 -17.92 -15.08 34.95
C GLY A 580 -17.67 -15.37 36.42
N LEU A 581 -16.41 -15.39 36.88
CA LEU A 581 -16.10 -15.57 38.31
C LEU A 581 -14.76 -14.95 38.73
N GLY A 582 -14.42 -13.77 38.19
CA GLY A 582 -13.21 -13.02 38.56
C GLY A 582 -13.43 -11.82 39.50
N LEU A 583 -14.67 -11.33 39.65
CA LEU A 583 -14.95 -10.04 40.33
C LEU A 583 -15.70 -10.14 41.67
N LEU A 584 -15.95 -11.34 42.20
CA LEU A 584 -16.65 -11.54 43.49
C LEU A 584 -15.77 -12.01 44.67
N LEU A 585 -14.47 -12.22 44.47
CA LEU A 585 -13.56 -12.66 45.54
C LEU A 585 -12.67 -11.57 46.16
N LEU A 586 -12.71 -10.33 45.63
CA LEU A 586 -12.04 -9.18 46.25
C LEU A 586 -12.97 -8.30 47.11
N ALA A 587 -14.29 -8.52 47.06
CA ALA A 587 -15.26 -7.83 47.90
C ALA A 587 -15.57 -8.55 49.24
N SER A 588 -15.20 -9.82 49.39
CA SER A 588 -15.46 -10.61 50.61
C SER A 588 -14.29 -10.65 51.61
N ARG A 589 -13.08 -10.23 51.21
CA ARG A 589 -11.91 -10.13 52.10
C ARG A 589 -11.75 -8.80 52.86
N ARG A 590 -12.54 -7.77 52.55
CA ARG A 590 -12.57 -6.50 53.32
C ARG A 590 -13.65 -6.42 54.41
N ARG A 591 -14.51 -7.44 54.59
CA ARG A 591 -15.53 -7.47 55.66
C ARG A 591 -15.22 -8.40 56.84
N ARG A 592 -14.04 -9.01 56.92
CA ARG A 592 -13.62 -9.86 58.07
C ARG A 592 -12.44 -9.33 58.90
N ALA A 593 -11.97 -8.11 58.65
CA ALA A 593 -10.93 -7.46 59.47
C ALA A 593 -11.48 -6.33 60.37
N ARG A 594 -12.76 -6.42 60.78
CA ARG A 594 -13.34 -5.63 61.87
C ARG A 594 -14.34 -6.50 62.67
N ALA A 595 -13.81 -7.52 63.33
CA ALA A 595 -14.44 -8.18 64.48
C ALA A 595 -13.37 -9.02 65.19
N GLY A 596 -12.78 -8.47 66.25
CA GLY A 596 -11.91 -9.21 67.19
C GLY A 596 -10.56 -8.53 67.46
N ALA A 597 -10.49 -7.88 68.63
CA ALA A 597 -9.33 -7.33 69.34
C ALA A 597 -8.60 -6.13 68.70
#